data_AF-A0A7X7ABS6-F1
#
_entry.id   AF-A0A7X7ABS6-F1
#
_cell.length_a   1.000
_cell.length_b   1.000
_cell.length_c   1.000
_cell.angle_alpha   90.00
_cell.angle_beta   90.00
_cell.angle_gamma   90.00
#
_symmetry.space_group_name_H-M   'P 1'
#
loop_
_entity.id
_entity.type
_entity.pdbx_description
1 polymer ?
#
loop_
_entity_poly.entity_id
_entity_poly.type
_entity_poly.pdbx_seq_one_letter_code
_entity_poly.pdbx_strand_id
1 'polypeptide(L)'
;MICYWDNLPSKIGLIHLAATDEGLVYCGSPRERGMDMYAWISRYLSEYTVEEGSNAILNEAKSQLSAYLAGESKVLDVPLHIIGTEFRKKVWEALGTIPFGETRTYGQIAT
;
A
#
# COMPACT_ATOMS: atom_id res chain seq x y z
N MET A 1 -16.19 -11.32 -1.60
CA MET A 1 -14.93 -10.96 -2.30
C MET A 1 -13.78 -11.25 -1.34
N ILE A 2 -12.57 -11.56 -1.80
CA ILE A 2 -11.44 -11.91 -0.91
C ILE A 2 -10.41 -10.78 -0.92
N CYS A 3 -9.91 -10.43 0.26
CA CYS A 3 -8.76 -9.57 0.46
C CYS A 3 -7.63 -10.43 1.00
N TYR A 4 -6.59 -10.65 0.19
CA TYR A 4 -5.42 -11.42 0.59
C TYR A 4 -4.45 -10.53 1.34
N TRP A 5 -3.86 -11.06 2.41
CA TRP A 5 -2.79 -10.38 3.12
C TRP A 5 -1.58 -11.31 3.30
N ASP A 6 -0.40 -10.68 3.35
CA ASP A 6 0.88 -11.33 3.58
C ASP A 6 1.88 -10.30 4.15
N ASN A 7 3.00 -10.79 4.65
CA ASN A 7 4.06 -9.98 5.21
C ASN A 7 5.24 -9.87 4.23
N LEU A 8 5.88 -8.70 4.26
CA LEU A 8 7.14 -8.44 3.58
C LEU A 8 8.22 -8.07 4.61
N PRO A 9 9.15 -9.00 4.93
CA PRO A 9 10.36 -8.65 5.65
C PRO A 9 11.22 -7.69 4.81
N SER A 10 11.69 -6.60 5.40
CA SER A 10 12.51 -5.62 4.70
C SER A 10 13.61 -5.03 5.61
N LYS A 11 14.54 -4.26 5.01
CA LYS A 11 15.61 -3.57 5.74
C LYS A 11 15.10 -2.56 6.77
N ILE A 12 13.86 -2.08 6.62
CA ILE A 12 13.24 -1.10 7.52
C ILE A 12 12.28 -1.74 8.53
N GLY A 13 12.11 -3.06 8.49
CA GLY A 13 11.23 -3.85 9.36
C GLY A 13 10.17 -4.64 8.58
N LEU A 14 9.20 -5.22 9.30
CA LEU A 14 8.15 -6.05 8.73
C LEU A 14 7.02 -5.18 8.20
N ILE A 15 6.71 -5.29 6.91
CA ILE A 15 5.64 -4.54 6.25
C ILE A 15 4.44 -5.47 6.06
N HIS A 16 3.29 -5.09 6.59
CA HIS A 16 2.02 -5.79 6.36
C HIS A 16 1.39 -5.28 5.06
N LEU A 17 1.07 -6.18 4.14
CA LEU A 17 0.47 -5.86 2.85
C LEU A 17 -0.86 -6.57 2.69
N ALA A 18 -1.82 -5.91 2.06
CA ALA A 18 -3.07 -6.53 1.65
C ALA A 18 -3.53 -6.03 0.28
N ALA A 19 -4.09 -6.94 -0.51
CA ALA A 19 -4.59 -6.66 -1.85
C ALA A 19 -5.92 -7.37 -2.12
N THR A 20 -6.78 -6.71 -2.88
CA THR A 20 -7.93 -7.33 -3.54
C THR A 20 -7.58 -7.62 -5.00
N ASP A 21 -8.52 -8.16 -5.76
CA ASP A 21 -8.35 -8.32 -7.22
C ASP A 21 -8.38 -6.98 -7.98
N GLU A 22 -8.77 -5.89 -7.32
CA GLU A 22 -8.77 -4.54 -7.89
C GLU A 22 -7.44 -3.82 -7.70
N GLY A 23 -6.68 -4.17 -6.65
CA GLY A 23 -5.43 -3.51 -6.34
C GLY A 23 -4.92 -3.73 -4.91
N LEU A 24 -3.70 -3.27 -4.66
CA LEU A 24 -3.13 -3.15 -3.32
C LEU A 24 -3.96 -2.13 -2.54
N VAL A 25 -4.49 -2.55 -1.41
CA VAL A 25 -5.41 -1.75 -0.59
C VAL A 25 -4.78 -1.30 0.73
N TYR A 26 -3.74 -2.00 1.18
CA TYR A 26 -3.02 -1.67 2.40
C TYR A 26 -1.52 -1.90 2.24
N CYS A 27 -0.73 -0.91 2.66
CA CYS A 27 0.72 -1.00 2.83
C CYS A 27 1.08 -0.39 4.19
N GLY A 28 1.43 -1.25 5.14
CA GLY A 28 1.70 -0.85 6.51
C GLY A 28 3.07 -0.22 6.72
N SER A 29 3.19 0.59 7.76
CA SER A 29 4.47 1.04 8.28
C SER A 29 5.18 -0.13 8.99
N PRO A 30 6.53 -0.18 8.99
CA PRO A 30 7.27 -1.24 9.68
C PRO A 30 7.06 -1.35 11.20
N ARG A 31 6.39 -0.37 11.81
CA ARG A 31 6.04 -0.35 13.24
C ARG A 31 4.58 -0.70 13.51
N GLU A 32 3.75 -0.79 12.47
CA GLU A 32 2.37 -1.22 12.61
C GLU A 32 2.31 -2.73 12.88
N ARG A 33 1.30 -3.16 13.63
CA ARG A 33 1.08 -4.58 13.91
C ARG A 33 0.07 -5.13 12.91
N GLY A 34 0.10 -6.44 12.66
CA GLY A 34 -0.87 -7.10 11.78
C GLY A 34 -2.32 -6.84 12.21
N MET A 35 -2.59 -6.70 13.51
CA MET A 35 -3.93 -6.37 14.02
C MET A 35 -4.42 -4.98 13.58
N ASP A 36 -3.52 -4.02 13.37
CA ASP A 36 -3.88 -2.67 12.91
C ASP A 36 -4.35 -2.74 11.44
N MET A 37 -3.71 -3.57 10.61
CA MET A 37 -4.17 -3.88 9.24
C MET A 37 -5.54 -4.56 9.25
N TYR A 38 -5.73 -5.63 10.04
CA TYR A 38 -7.02 -6.30 10.13
C TYR A 38 -8.14 -5.35 10.55
N ALA A 39 -7.92 -4.52 11.57
CA ALA A 39 -8.89 -3.55 12.04
C ALA A 39 -9.25 -2.53 10.94
N TRP A 40 -8.27 -2.12 10.14
CA TRP A 40 -8.49 -1.24 9.00
C TRP A 40 -9.32 -1.92 7.90
N ILE A 41 -8.96 -3.13 7.48
CA ILE A 41 -9.67 -3.87 6.43
C ILE A 41 -11.11 -4.14 6.86
N SER A 42 -11.33 -4.64 8.08
CA SER A 42 -12.69 -4.88 8.60
C SER A 42 -13.56 -3.63 8.66
N ARG A 43 -12.95 -2.45 8.84
CA ARG A 43 -13.66 -1.16 8.88
C ARG A 43 -14.04 -0.63 7.51
N TYR A 44 -13.16 -0.78 6.51
CA TYR A 44 -13.30 -0.13 5.21
C TYR A 44 -13.68 -1.08 4.06
N LEU A 45 -13.50 -2.38 4.25
CA LEU A 45 -13.80 -3.45 3.31
C LEU A 45 -14.62 -4.55 4.01
N SER A 46 -15.70 -4.15 4.70
CA SER A 46 -16.53 -5.09 5.48
C SER A 46 -17.19 -6.19 4.65
N GLU A 47 -17.28 -6.02 3.33
CA GLU A 47 -17.81 -7.00 2.38
C GLU A 47 -16.76 -8.02 1.89
N TYR A 48 -15.50 -7.84 2.30
CA TYR A 48 -14.40 -8.71 1.93
C TYR A 48 -14.08 -9.68 3.06
N THR A 49 -13.87 -10.95 2.70
CA THR A 49 -13.27 -11.94 3.57
C THR A 49 -11.77 -11.73 3.58
N VAL A 50 -11.17 -11.63 4.76
CA VAL A 50 -9.72 -11.43 4.92
C VAL A 50 -9.04 -12.78 5.09
N GLU A 51 -8.16 -13.13 4.16
CA GLU A 51 -7.48 -14.43 4.13
C GLU A 51 -5.97 -14.23 4.03
N GLU A 52 -5.22 -15.02 4.80
CA GLU A 52 -3.77 -15.09 4.62
C GLU A 52 -3.49 -15.85 3.32
N GLY A 53 -2.66 -15.27 2.46
CA GLY A 53 -2.38 -15.87 1.16
C GLY A 53 -1.82 -14.86 0.19
N SER A 54 -1.99 -15.13 -1.10
CA SER A 54 -1.46 -14.24 -2.13
C SER A 54 -2.32 -14.26 -3.40
N ASN A 55 -2.29 -13.13 -4.10
CA ASN A 55 -2.77 -12.99 -5.47
C ASN A 55 -1.68 -12.33 -6.34
N ALA A 56 -1.98 -12.16 -7.63
CA ALA A 56 -1.03 -11.58 -8.58
C ALA A 56 -0.56 -10.17 -8.15
N ILE A 57 -1.48 -9.34 -7.66
CA ILE A 57 -1.20 -7.97 -7.25
C ILE A 57 -0.31 -7.93 -5.99
N LEU A 58 -0.61 -8.76 -4.99
CA LEU A 58 0.18 -8.82 -3.76
C LEU A 58 1.60 -9.31 -4.01
N ASN A 59 1.76 -10.32 -4.88
CA ASN A 59 3.08 -10.80 -5.29
C ASN A 59 3.87 -9.71 -6.03
N GLU A 60 3.23 -9.01 -6.95
CA GLU A 60 3.87 -7.91 -7.68
C GLU A 60 4.28 -6.77 -6.73
N ALA A 61 3.39 -6.40 -5.81
CA ALA A 61 3.68 -5.40 -4.78
C ALA A 61 4.89 -5.80 -3.94
N LYS A 62 4.94 -7.05 -3.46
CA LYS A 62 6.08 -7.58 -2.70
C LYS A 62 7.38 -7.51 -3.50
N SER A 63 7.34 -7.91 -4.78
CA SER A 63 8.50 -7.88 -5.68
C SER A 63 9.03 -6.45 -5.86
N GLN A 64 8.17 -5.53 -6.29
CA GLN A 64 8.58 -4.15 -6.56
C GLN A 64 9.01 -3.40 -5.29
N LEU A 65 8.30 -3.58 -4.17
CA LEU A 65 8.69 -2.99 -2.89
C LEU A 65 10.03 -3.54 -2.40
N SER A 66 10.30 -4.83 -2.59
CA SER A 66 11.60 -5.42 -2.25
C SER A 66 12.73 -4.79 -3.06
N ALA A 67 12.57 -4.71 -4.39
CA ALA A 67 13.55 -4.08 -5.27
C ALA A 67 13.74 -2.59 -4.93
N TYR A 68 12.66 -1.88 -4.61
CA TYR A 68 12.70 -0.48 -4.21
C TYR A 68 13.50 -0.27 -2.91
N LEU A 69 13.21 -1.05 -1.89
CA LEU A 69 13.90 -0.99 -0.59
C LEU A 69 15.35 -1.52 -0.67
N ALA A 70 15.66 -2.35 -1.66
CA ALA A 70 17.02 -2.77 -1.97
C ALA A 70 17.82 -1.68 -2.72
N GLY A 71 17.14 -0.70 -3.32
CA GLY A 71 17.74 0.32 -4.18
C GLY A 71 17.98 -0.13 -5.63
N GLU A 72 17.37 -1.25 -6.03
CA GLU A 72 17.52 -1.89 -7.34
C GLU A 72 16.56 -1.33 -8.39
N SER A 73 15.40 -0.82 -7.95
CA SER A 73 14.40 -0.16 -8.81
C SER A 73 13.86 1.09 -8.14
N LYS A 74 13.44 2.07 -8.94
CA LYS A 74 12.69 3.25 -8.48
C LYS A 74 11.24 3.26 -8.98
N VAL A 75 10.86 2.24 -9.74
CA VAL A 75 9.53 2.13 -10.35
C VAL A 75 8.63 1.34 -9.41
N LEU A 76 7.51 1.95 -9.05
CA LEU A 76 6.39 1.33 -8.35
C LEU A 76 5.15 1.50 -9.24
N ASP A 77 4.81 0.46 -9.98
CA ASP A 77 3.67 0.38 -10.90
C ASP A 77 2.78 -0.81 -10.48
N VAL A 78 2.18 -0.67 -9.31
CA VAL A 78 1.28 -1.67 -8.72
C VAL A 78 -0.12 -1.07 -8.75
N PRO A 79 -1.14 -1.80 -9.25
CA PRO A 79 -2.53 -1.35 -9.17
C PRO A 79 -2.93 -1.05 -7.73
N LEU A 80 -3.52 0.13 -7.48
CA LEU A 80 -3.96 0.55 -6.14
C LEU A 80 -5.48 0.54 -6.06
N HIS A 81 -6.00 -0.11 -5.02
CA HIS A 81 -7.43 -0.02 -4.68
C HIS A 81 -7.59 1.03 -3.57
N ILE A 82 -7.83 2.28 -3.97
CA ILE A 82 -7.79 3.44 -3.08
C ILE A 82 -9.14 3.65 -2.37
N ILE A 83 -9.19 3.38 -1.06
CA ILE A 83 -10.35 3.65 -0.20
C ILE A 83 -10.14 4.94 0.61
N GLY A 84 -10.93 5.98 0.30
CA GLY A 84 -10.85 7.26 1.00
C GLY A 84 -11.88 8.27 0.51
N THR A 85 -11.96 9.41 1.20
CA THR A 85 -12.74 10.55 0.74
C THR A 85 -12.14 11.15 -0.52
N GLU A 86 -12.93 11.88 -1.30
CA GLU A 86 -12.46 12.57 -2.51
C GLU A 86 -11.27 13.50 -2.22
N PHE A 87 -11.27 14.16 -1.05
CA PHE A 87 -10.12 14.95 -0.61
C PHE A 87 -8.85 14.11 -0.42
N ARG A 88 -8.93 12.95 0.23
CA ARG A 88 -7.79 12.05 0.42
C ARG A 88 -7.25 11.52 -0.91
N LYS A 89 -8.16 11.15 -1.83
CA LYS A 89 -7.79 10.70 -3.18
C LYS A 89 -6.97 11.76 -3.92
N LYS A 90 -7.43 13.01 -3.94
CA LYS A 90 -6.68 14.13 -4.55
C LYS A 90 -5.30 14.33 -3.93
N VAL A 91 -5.19 14.25 -2.60
CA VAL A 91 -3.90 14.35 -1.91
C VAL A 91 -2.98 13.20 -2.33
N TRP A 92 -3.48 11.96 -2.40
CA TRP A 92 -2.69 10.80 -2.81
C TRP A 92 -2.26 10.86 -4.28
N GLU A 93 -3.15 11.31 -5.18
CA GLU A 93 -2.80 11.58 -6.58
C GLU A 93 -1.66 12.60 -6.68
N ALA A 94 -1.74 13.71 -5.93
CA ALA A 94 -0.67 14.71 -5.89
C ALA A 94 0.65 14.14 -5.33
N LEU A 95 0.59 13.32 -4.27
CA LEU A 95 1.78 12.66 -3.73
C LEU A 95 2.43 11.71 -4.74
N GLY A 96 1.64 11.02 -5.56
CA GLY A 96 2.14 10.16 -6.64
C GLY A 96 2.92 10.89 -7.74
N THR A 97 2.80 12.23 -7.82
CA THR A 97 3.56 13.04 -8.80
C THR A 97 4.94 13.48 -8.30
N ILE A 98 5.27 13.25 -7.02
CA ILE A 98 6.56 13.66 -6.46
C ILE A 98 7.65 12.71 -6.97
N PRO A 99 8.66 13.21 -7.70
CA PRO A 99 9.74 12.36 -8.21
C PRO A 99 10.57 11.75 -7.07
N PHE A 100 11.13 10.57 -7.32
CA PHE A 100 12.02 9.90 -6.37
C PHE A 100 13.19 10.82 -5.96
N GLY A 101 13.39 10.97 -4.65
CA GLY A 101 14.48 11.78 -4.09
C GLY A 101 14.16 13.28 -4.00
N GLU A 102 12.97 13.71 -4.44
CA GLU A 102 12.49 15.07 -4.26
C GLU A 102 11.56 15.21 -3.06
N THR A 103 11.35 16.46 -2.63
CA THR A 103 10.39 16.80 -1.58
C THR A 103 9.39 17.84 -2.09
N ARG A 104 8.21 17.86 -1.48
CA ARG A 104 7.22 18.93 -1.61
C ARG A 104 6.77 19.35 -0.22
N THR A 105 6.42 20.62 -0.04
CA THR A 105 5.83 21.13 1.19
C THR A 105 4.32 20.84 1.20
N TYR A 106 3.71 20.84 2.37
CA TYR A 106 2.25 20.69 2.48
C TYR A 106 1.48 21.74 1.67
N GLY A 107 1.98 22.99 1.62
CA GLY A 107 1.38 24.05 0.82
C GLY A 107 1.47 23.82 -0.69
N GLN A 108 2.48 23.07 -1.17
CA GLN A 108 2.59 22.69 -2.59
C GLN A 108 1.65 21.54 -2.98
N ILE A 109 1.15 20.77 -1.99
CA ILE A 109 0.22 19.66 -2.22
C ILE A 109 -1.23 20.10 -2.06
N ALA A 110 -1.50 21.08 -1.18
CA ALA A 110 -2.85 21.57 -0.89
C ALA A 110 -3.40 22.55 -1.94
N THR A 111 -3.25 22.23 -3.24
CA THR A 111 -3.68 23.09 -4.36
C THR A 111 -5.01 22.63 -4.96
#